data_AF-A0A9P7X7V3-F1
#
_entry.id   AF-A0A9P7X7V3-F1
#
_cell.length_a   1.000
_cell.length_b   1.000
_cell.length_c   1.000
_cell.angle_alpha   90.00
_cell.angle_beta   90.00
_cell.angle_gamma   90.00
#
_symmetry.space_group_name_H-M   'P 1'
#
loop_
_entity.id
_entity.type
_entity.pdbx_description
1 polymer ?
#
loop_
_entity_poly.entity_id
_entity_poly.type
_entity_poly.pdbx_seq_one_letter_code
_entity_poly.pdbx_strand_id
1 'polypeptide(L)'
;MAPSSQPVKAPVSGFYYYFFGLLEPISTLAGAAAGWTNTLHFFHDQIPSTTTPIDLDPRANMVVWQLASCYLLLAMISFTFFQSLRRVVADVASQEYMARQFLTCLALADLIQFVLVTPLYSPYLRLFSSCPFPLAALW
;
A
#
# COMPACT_ATOMS: atom_id res chain seq x y z
N MET A 1 32.06 30.26 12.46
CA MET A 1 31.18 29.94 11.30
C MET A 1 29.90 29.38 11.87
N ALA A 2 28.89 30.23 12.08
CA ALA A 2 27.62 29.79 12.65
C ALA A 2 26.80 29.05 11.58
N PRO A 3 26.14 27.92 11.90
CA PRO A 3 25.23 27.28 10.96
C PRO A 3 24.04 28.22 10.74
N SER A 4 23.87 28.69 9.50
CA SER A 4 22.75 29.52 9.10
C SER A 4 21.44 28.75 9.33
N SER A 5 20.60 29.25 10.22
CA SER A 5 19.24 28.74 10.46
C SER A 5 18.38 29.02 9.23
N GLN A 6 18.35 28.09 8.28
CA GLN A 6 17.42 28.13 7.17
C GLN A 6 16.00 27.90 7.73
N PRO A 7 15.01 28.76 7.42
CA PRO A 7 13.64 28.53 7.83
C PRO A 7 13.14 27.23 7.21
N VAL A 8 12.54 26.36 8.03
CA VAL A 8 11.90 25.11 7.58
C VAL A 8 10.79 25.49 6.60
N LYS A 9 11.10 25.47 5.30
CA LYS A 9 10.17 25.76 4.22
C LYS A 9 9.41 24.48 3.94
N ALA A 10 8.09 24.51 4.14
CA ALA A 10 7.22 23.33 4.05
C ALA A 10 7.09 22.83 2.60
N PRO A 11 7.43 21.56 2.30
CA PRO A 11 7.18 21.02 0.98
C PRO A 11 6.48 19.65 0.98
N VAL A 12 5.92 19.35 -0.21
CA VAL A 12 4.79 18.47 -0.54
C VAL A 12 3.47 19.06 -0.04
N SER A 13 2.59 19.41 -0.98
CA SER A 13 1.27 20.00 -0.72
C SER A 13 0.61 19.27 0.45
N GLY A 14 0.26 20.04 1.51
CA GLY A 14 -0.05 19.46 2.82
C GLY A 14 -1.03 18.29 2.74
N PHE A 15 -2.05 18.40 1.87
CA PHE A 15 -3.02 17.36 1.61
C PHE A 15 -2.42 16.01 1.19
N TYR A 16 -1.54 15.98 0.18
CA TYR A 16 -0.93 14.73 -0.31
C TYR A 16 -0.01 14.11 0.74
N TYR A 17 0.68 14.94 1.53
CA TYR A 17 1.49 14.44 2.63
C TYR A 17 0.64 13.80 3.74
N TYR A 18 -0.50 14.40 4.11
CA TYR A 18 -1.34 13.81 5.17
C TYR A 18 -1.99 12.52 4.70
N PHE A 19 -2.39 12.44 3.43
CA PHE A 19 -2.98 11.24 2.88
C PHE A 19 -1.95 10.11 2.71
N PHE A 20 -0.88 10.33 1.95
CA PHE A 20 0.11 9.29 1.64
C PHE A 20 1.20 9.13 2.72
N GLY A 21 1.53 10.19 3.43
CA GLY A 21 2.55 10.16 4.48
C GLY A 21 2.06 9.74 5.86
N LEU A 22 0.75 9.80 6.12
CA LEU A 22 0.18 9.47 7.44
C LEU A 22 -0.99 8.48 7.34
N LEU A 23 -2.02 8.76 6.54
CA LEU A 23 -3.20 7.90 6.45
C LEU A 23 -2.86 6.53 5.85
N GLU A 24 -2.09 6.50 4.77
CA GLU A 24 -1.61 5.25 4.16
C GLU A 24 -0.78 4.37 5.12
N PRO A 25 0.25 4.87 5.81
CA PRO A 25 0.98 4.07 6.79
C PRO A 25 0.11 3.59 7.96
N ILE A 26 -0.88 4.38 8.38
CA ILE A 26 -1.84 3.95 9.42
C ILE A 26 -2.74 2.84 8.87
N SER A 27 -3.21 2.96 7.63
CA SER A 27 -4.06 1.95 6.99
C SER A 27 -3.31 0.63 6.78
N THR A 28 -2.05 0.68 6.33
CA THR A 28 -1.21 -0.51 6.18
C THR A 28 -0.85 -1.12 7.54
N LEU A 29 -0.62 -0.31 8.56
CA LEU A 29 -0.46 -0.80 9.94
C LEU A 29 -1.72 -1.47 10.47
N ALA A 30 -2.90 -0.93 10.16
CA ALA A 30 -4.18 -1.55 10.52
C ALA A 30 -4.35 -2.90 9.81
N GLY A 31 -3.95 -3.01 8.54
CA GLY A 31 -3.92 -4.27 7.80
C GLY A 31 -2.96 -5.30 8.43
N ALA A 32 -1.77 -4.87 8.85
CA ALA A 32 -0.83 -5.72 9.57
C ALA A 32 -1.40 -6.22 10.90
N ALA A 33 -2.01 -5.31 11.68
CA ALA A 33 -2.64 -5.63 12.96
C ALA A 33 -3.83 -6.59 12.79
N ALA A 34 -4.64 -6.41 11.75
CA ALA A 34 -5.75 -7.31 11.42
C ALA A 34 -5.26 -8.73 11.12
N GLY A 35 -4.20 -8.88 10.32
CA GLY A 35 -3.60 -10.19 10.03
C GLY A 35 -3.03 -10.90 11.26
N TRP A 36 -2.50 -10.13 12.23
CA TRP A 36 -1.96 -10.65 13.48
C TRP A 36 -3.03 -11.06 14.49
N THR A 37 -4.10 -10.27 14.61
CA THR A 37 -5.11 -10.44 15.66
C THR A 37 -6.22 -11.40 15.28
N ASN A 38 -6.61 -11.44 14.00
CA ASN A 38 -7.67 -12.30 13.51
C ASN A 38 -7.31 -12.93 12.15
N THR A 39 -6.42 -13.92 12.22
CA THR A 39 -5.84 -14.58 11.06
C THR A 39 -6.88 -15.31 10.20
N LEU A 40 -7.91 -15.88 10.85
CA LEU A 40 -8.97 -16.63 10.18
C LEU A 40 -9.90 -15.72 9.38
N HIS A 41 -10.37 -14.63 9.99
CA HIS A 41 -11.20 -13.64 9.30
C HIS A 41 -10.41 -12.95 8.19
N PHE A 42 -9.16 -12.58 8.48
CA PHE A 42 -8.28 -11.96 7.49
C PHE A 42 -8.01 -12.88 6.29
N PHE A 43 -7.82 -14.18 6.52
CA PHE A 43 -7.68 -15.16 5.43
C PHE A 43 -8.94 -15.26 4.57
N HIS A 44 -10.12 -15.29 5.22
CA HIS A 44 -11.40 -15.38 4.53
C HIS A 44 -11.68 -14.13 3.67
N ASP A 45 -11.30 -12.94 4.12
CA ASP A 45 -11.43 -11.69 3.35
C ASP A 45 -10.52 -11.68 2.10
N GLN A 46 -9.34 -12.32 2.18
CA GLN A 46 -8.40 -12.40 1.05
C GLN A 46 -8.82 -13.43 0.01
N ILE A 47 -9.45 -14.53 0.43
CA ILE A 47 -9.90 -15.61 -0.45
C ILE A 47 -11.38 -15.86 -0.14
N PRO A 48 -12.30 -15.15 -0.85
CA PRO A 48 -13.72 -15.29 -0.63
C PRO A 48 -14.12 -16.75 -0.82
N SER A 49 -14.46 -17.39 0.30
CA SER A 49 -14.87 -18.78 0.33
C SER A 49 -16.38 -18.82 0.60
N THR A 50 -17.09 -19.76 -0.02
CA THR A 50 -18.54 -19.95 0.25
C THR A 50 -18.84 -20.40 1.68
N THR A 51 -17.80 -20.84 2.40
CA THR A 51 -17.90 -21.31 3.78
C THR A 51 -16.72 -20.78 4.57
N THR A 52 -16.97 -20.05 5.65
CA THR A 52 -15.93 -19.64 6.60
C THR A 52 -15.33 -20.88 7.26
N PRO A 53 -14.03 -21.19 7.07
CA PRO A 53 -13.40 -22.34 7.70
C PRO A 53 -13.38 -22.16 9.23
N ILE A 54 -13.62 -23.24 9.98
CA ILE A 54 -13.64 -23.23 11.46
C ILE A 54 -12.22 -23.20 12.03
N ASP A 55 -11.26 -23.76 11.28
CA ASP A 55 -9.85 -23.80 11.63
C ASP A 55 -8.99 -23.55 10.37
N LEU A 56 -7.81 -22.98 10.56
CA LEU A 56 -6.92 -22.57 9.48
C LEU A 56 -5.76 -23.55 9.36
N ASP A 57 -5.54 -24.09 8.16
CA ASP A 57 -4.40 -24.98 7.90
C ASP A 57 -3.08 -24.30 8.30
N PRO A 58 -2.13 -24.99 8.97
CA PRO A 58 -0.89 -24.38 9.44
C PRO A 58 -0.09 -23.67 8.34
N ARG A 59 -0.20 -24.12 7.08
CA ARG A 59 0.46 -23.49 5.94
C ARG A 59 -0.20 -22.16 5.57
N ALA A 60 -1.54 -22.14 5.53
CA ALA A 60 -2.30 -20.91 5.31
C ALA A 60 -2.04 -19.89 6.43
N ASN A 61 -1.92 -20.37 7.66
CA ASN A 61 -1.53 -19.54 8.79
C ASN A 61 -0.16 -18.87 8.54
N MET A 62 0.90 -19.64 8.23
CA MET A 62 2.22 -19.03 7.94
C MET A 62 2.19 -17.95 6.85
N VAL A 63 1.40 -18.15 5.79
CA VAL A 63 1.27 -17.17 4.70
C VAL A 63 0.62 -15.87 5.19
N VAL A 64 -0.41 -15.93 6.03
CA VAL A 64 -1.03 -14.72 6.59
C VAL A 64 -0.06 -13.95 7.47
N TRP A 65 0.75 -14.64 8.28
CA TRP A 65 1.76 -13.98 9.12
C TRP A 65 2.87 -13.31 8.29
N GLN A 66 3.27 -13.92 7.17
CA GLN A 66 4.19 -13.30 6.23
C GLN A 66 3.58 -12.05 5.59
N LEU A 67 2.30 -12.11 5.19
CA LEU A 67 1.59 -10.98 4.61
C LEU A 67 1.41 -9.84 5.63
N ALA A 68 1.08 -10.16 6.89
CA ALA A 68 1.01 -9.19 7.98
C ALA A 68 2.37 -8.53 8.24
N SER A 69 3.46 -9.29 8.20
CA SER A 69 4.83 -8.76 8.33
C SER A 69 5.21 -7.84 7.16
N CYS A 70 4.75 -8.15 5.95
CA CYS A 70 4.94 -7.30 4.77
C CYS A 70 4.23 -5.94 4.93
N TYR A 71 2.97 -5.95 5.37
CA TYR A 71 2.22 -4.71 5.63
C TYR A 71 2.87 -3.85 6.71
N LEU A 72 3.39 -4.46 7.78
CA LEU A 72 4.14 -3.76 8.82
C LEU A 72 5.39 -3.09 8.25
N LEU A 73 6.14 -3.80 7.41
CA LEU A 73 7.34 -3.28 6.76
C LEU A 73 7.00 -2.08 5.85
N LEU A 74 5.93 -2.17 5.05
CA LEU A 74 5.46 -1.07 4.20
C LEU A 74 5.05 0.17 5.01
N ALA A 75 4.36 -0.03 6.14
CA ALA A 75 4.01 1.06 7.06
C ALA A 75 5.27 1.77 7.60
N MET A 76 6.27 0.99 8.03
CA MET A 76 7.53 1.51 8.58
C MET A 76 8.37 2.25 7.54
N ILE A 77 8.46 1.71 6.32
CA ILE A 77 9.17 2.37 5.22
C ILE A 77 8.47 3.68 4.88
N SER A 78 7.15 3.68 4.73
CA SER A 78 6.40 4.90 4.40
C SER A 78 6.62 5.98 5.45
N PHE A 79 6.49 5.65 6.74
CA PHE A 79 6.72 6.59 7.84
C PHE A 79 8.15 7.16 7.83
N THR A 80 9.15 6.29 7.69
CA THR A 80 10.57 6.68 7.75
C THR A 80 11.00 7.44 6.50
N PHE A 81 10.51 7.05 5.32
CA PHE A 81 10.81 7.69 4.04
C PHE A 81 10.32 9.13 4.05
N PHE A 82 9.04 9.37 4.35
CA PHE A 82 8.47 10.72 4.38
C PHE A 82 9.09 11.61 5.47
N GLN A 83 9.46 11.04 6.61
CA GLN A 83 10.19 11.78 7.65
C GLN A 83 11.61 12.14 7.21
N SER A 84 12.32 11.22 6.56
CA SER A 84 13.68 11.44 6.06
C SER A 84 13.70 12.46 4.92
N LEU A 85 12.72 12.38 4.03
CA LEU A 85 12.54 13.28 2.90
C LEU A 85 12.47 14.75 3.37
N ARG A 86 11.67 15.02 4.41
CA ARG A 86 11.53 16.34 5.04
C ARG A 86 12.78 16.84 5.74
N ARG A 87 13.62 15.93 6.23
CA ARG A 87 14.83 16.27 6.98
C ARG A 87 16.03 16.55 6.07
N VAL A 88 16.13 15.84 4.95
CA VAL A 88 17.33 15.84 4.10
C VAL A 88 17.17 16.75 2.88
N VAL A 89 15.97 16.82 2.28
CA VAL A 89 15.75 17.53 1.02
C VAL A 89 15.22 18.94 1.29
N ALA A 90 16.00 19.96 0.97
CA ALA A 90 15.62 21.37 1.16
C ALA A 90 14.79 21.94 -0.01
N ASP A 91 14.90 21.34 -1.19
CA ASP A 91 14.20 21.78 -2.41
C ASP A 91 12.84 21.08 -2.58
N VAL A 92 11.80 21.87 -2.82
CA VAL A 92 10.41 21.40 -2.95
C VAL A 92 10.23 20.51 -4.17
N ALA A 93 10.86 20.88 -5.30
CA ALA A 93 10.72 20.13 -6.55
C ALA A 93 11.38 18.75 -6.44
N SER A 94 12.57 18.70 -5.83
CA SER A 94 13.28 17.45 -5.56
C SER A 94 12.53 16.55 -4.57
N GLN A 95 11.88 17.14 -3.56
CA GLN A 95 11.05 16.41 -2.60
C GLN A 95 9.85 15.75 -3.30
N GLU A 96 9.15 16.51 -4.14
CA GLU A 96 7.99 16.00 -4.87
C GLU A 96 8.39 14.90 -5.87
N TYR A 97 9.53 15.06 -6.57
CA TYR A 97 10.02 14.04 -7.49
C TYR A 97 10.27 12.69 -6.78
N MET A 98 10.96 12.71 -5.65
CA MET A 98 11.22 11.49 -4.87
C MET A 98 9.93 10.86 -4.31
N ALA A 99 9.00 11.68 -3.82
CA ALA A 99 7.71 11.20 -3.34
C ALA A 99 6.89 10.55 -4.47
N ARG A 100 6.87 11.15 -5.67
CA ARG A 100 6.21 10.58 -6.85
C ARG A 100 6.82 9.23 -7.24
N GLN A 101 8.15 9.09 -7.24
CA GLN A 101 8.79 7.81 -7.55
C GLN A 101 8.39 6.72 -6.55
N PHE A 102 8.40 7.02 -5.25
CA PHE A 102 7.97 6.09 -4.21
C PHE A 102 6.51 5.65 -4.40
N LEU A 103 5.60 6.61 -4.60
CA LEU A 103 4.17 6.32 -4.84
C LEU A 103 3.93 5.57 -6.14
N THR A 104 4.73 5.81 -7.17
CA THR A 104 4.61 5.07 -8.44
C THR A 104 4.96 3.60 -8.24
N CYS A 105 5.99 3.29 -7.44
CA CYS A 105 6.33 1.90 -7.09
C CYS A 105 5.21 1.21 -6.31
N LEU A 106 4.59 1.89 -5.36
CA LEU A 106 3.45 1.36 -4.59
C LEU A 106 2.24 1.12 -5.49
N ALA A 107 1.89 2.10 -6.31
CA ALA A 107 0.79 1.98 -7.27
C ALA A 107 1.01 0.83 -8.26
N LEU A 108 2.25 0.60 -8.72
CA LEU A 108 2.56 -0.54 -9.57
C LEU A 108 2.37 -1.88 -8.84
N ALA A 109 2.76 -1.99 -7.57
CA ALA A 109 2.54 -3.19 -6.79
C ALA A 109 1.04 -3.50 -6.62
N ASP A 110 0.23 -2.50 -6.31
CA ASP A 110 -1.23 -2.64 -6.17
C ASP A 110 -1.91 -2.98 -7.50
N LEU A 111 -1.47 -2.36 -8.60
CA LEU A 111 -1.97 -2.68 -9.94
C LEU A 111 -1.66 -4.13 -10.32
N ILE A 112 -0.48 -4.64 -9.99
CA ILE A 112 -0.16 -6.05 -10.23
C ILE A 112 -1.11 -6.95 -9.44
N GLN A 113 -1.35 -6.64 -8.17
CA GLN A 113 -2.28 -7.42 -7.35
C GLN A 113 -3.70 -7.40 -7.94
N PHE A 114 -4.24 -6.24 -8.27
CA PHE A 114 -5.63 -6.09 -8.74
C PHE A 114 -5.84 -6.56 -10.19
N VAL A 115 -4.92 -6.21 -11.10
CA VAL A 115 -5.07 -6.46 -12.55
C VAL A 115 -4.58 -7.85 -12.94
N LEU A 116 -3.53 -8.38 -12.30
CA LEU A 116 -2.96 -9.67 -12.69
C LEU A 116 -3.41 -10.79 -11.75
N VAL A 117 -3.26 -10.60 -10.43
CA VAL A 117 -3.48 -11.69 -9.46
C VAL A 117 -4.97 -11.96 -9.23
N THR A 118 -5.78 -10.92 -9.00
CA THR A 118 -7.22 -11.09 -8.75
C THR A 118 -7.99 -11.83 -9.87
N PRO A 119 -7.86 -11.51 -11.17
CA PRO A 119 -8.58 -12.25 -12.22
C PRO A 119 -8.03 -13.66 -12.47
N LEU A 120 -6.78 -13.93 -12.10
CA LEU A 120 -6.22 -15.29 -12.22
C LEU A 120 -6.94 -16.25 -11.27
N TYR A 121 -7.26 -15.82 -10.04
CA TYR A 121 -7.86 -16.65 -9.01
C TYR A 121 -9.39 -16.50 -8.86
N SER A 122 -9.96 -15.35 -9.21
CA SER A 122 -11.41 -15.12 -9.16
C SER A 122 -12.08 -15.38 -10.52
N PRO A 123 -12.95 -16.41 -10.66
CA PRO A 123 -13.65 -16.70 -11.91
C PRO A 123 -14.64 -15.60 -12.33
N TYR A 124 -15.06 -14.74 -11.39
CA TYR A 124 -16.02 -13.66 -11.63
C TYR A 124 -15.43 -12.49 -12.44
N LEU A 125 -14.11 -12.25 -12.37
CA LEU A 125 -13.43 -11.16 -13.09
C LEU A 125 -12.84 -11.58 -14.44
N ARG A 126 -12.71 -12.89 -14.71
CA ARG A 126 -12.36 -13.41 -16.05
C ARG A 126 -13.40 -13.07 -17.12
N LEU A 127 -14.65 -12.82 -16.70
CA LEU A 127 -15.73 -12.37 -17.58
C LEU A 127 -15.52 -10.93 -18.06
N PHE A 128 -14.91 -10.06 -17.24
CA PHE A 128 -14.55 -8.69 -17.63
C PHE A 128 -13.31 -8.63 -18.54
N SER A 129 -12.29 -9.47 -18.29
CA SER A 129 -11.08 -9.50 -19.14
C SER A 129 -11.30 -10.18 -20.50
N SER A 130 -12.42 -10.88 -20.67
CA SER A 130 -12.82 -11.48 -21.95
C SER A 130 -13.58 -10.48 -22.85
N CYS A 131 -13.95 -9.30 -22.33
CA CYS A 131 -14.35 -8.19 -23.18
C CYS A 131 -13.09 -7.52 -23.73
N PRO A 132 -12.89 -7.48 -25.06
CA PRO A 132 -11.86 -6.64 -25.62
C PRO A 132 -12.24 -5.19 -25.27
N PHE A 133 -11.31 -4.45 -24.68
CA PHE A 133 -11.48 -3.02 -24.45
C PHE A 133 -12.02 -2.33 -25.72
N PRO A 134 -12.99 -1.42 -25.55
CA PRO A 134 -12.69 -0.06 -25.94
C PRO A 134 -13.15 0.91 -24.85
N LEU A 135 -12.36 1.02 -23.78
CA LEU A 135 -12.48 2.11 -22.81
C LEU A 135 -11.29 3.08 -22.93
N ALA A 136 -11.02 3.50 -24.16
CA ALA A 136 -10.35 4.77 -24.48
C ALA A 136 -11.37 5.83 -24.95
N ALA A 137 -12.67 5.55 -24.85
CA ALA A 137 -13.74 6.48 -25.11
C ALA A 137 -14.73 6.42 -23.95
N LEU A 138 -14.94 7.55 -23.28
CA LEU A 138 -15.86 7.82 -22.18
C LEU A 138 -15.29 7.67 -20.75
N TRP A 139 -14.78 8.82 -20.32
CA TRP A 139 -14.57 9.32 -18.94
C TRP A 139 -13.31 8.89 -18.21
#